data_AF-E0E1X6-F1
#
_entry.id   AF-E0E1X6-F1
#
_cell.length_a   1.000
_cell.length_b   1.000
_cell.length_c   1.000
_cell.angle_alpha   90.00
_cell.angle_beta   90.00
_cell.angle_gamma   90.00
#
_symmetry.space_group_name_H-M   'P 1'
#
loop_
_entity.id
_entity.type
_entity.pdbx_description
1 polymer ?
#
loop_
_entity_poly.entity_id
_entity_poly.type
_entity_poly.pdbx_seq_one_letter_code
_entity_poly.pdbx_strand_id
1 'polypeptide(L)'
;MTKEERAKKWFFNIPNSQDISMDTKMDICNKVAKKSITLFFLLLVVECILLFILTKGEIFTLEANFINGVSKSIYTTNRYRLLGLIGGLIFLPLIGLPLIITLIYKNKSIKSEASNLIKGMDNMGIDEQLSRDPNKENKEDILHFDNINFKLAIIQVLMYDLKLLEPRFDIYDFAKQYTRGDIDTDTCTIIEPAINFFKELAIPKSLAPYIETIYMDGGNDIYMNIIPAWDGEDDCFDLNEISLSELKQFPNLKKATIMTSKYDKIKEHFSMLNINVELL
;
A
#
# COMPACT_ATOMS: atom_id res chain seq x y z
N MET A 1 29.78 -8.36 9.53
CA MET A 1 28.40 -8.48 9.02
C MET A 1 28.40 -8.10 7.55
N THR A 2 28.00 -9.02 6.68
CA THR A 2 27.91 -8.77 5.24
C THR A 2 26.73 -7.85 4.93
N LYS A 3 26.69 -7.26 3.71
CA LYS A 3 25.57 -6.39 3.30
C LYS A 3 24.24 -7.14 3.30
N GLU A 4 24.26 -8.41 2.90
CA GLU A 4 23.09 -9.29 2.83
C GLU A 4 22.58 -9.67 4.23
N GLU A 5 23.46 -10.08 5.14
CA GLU A 5 23.11 -10.36 6.54
C GLU A 5 22.50 -9.14 7.24
N ARG A 6 23.05 -7.95 6.95
CA ARG A 6 22.54 -6.68 7.48
C ARG A 6 21.12 -6.40 6.98
N ALA A 7 20.86 -6.62 5.69
CA ALA A 7 19.54 -6.44 5.10
C ALA A 7 18.52 -7.43 5.68
N LYS A 8 18.86 -8.73 5.79
CA LYS A 8 17.99 -9.73 6.44
C LYS A 8 17.65 -9.32 7.87
N LYS A 9 18.64 -8.92 8.66
CA LYS A 9 18.44 -8.51 10.06
C LYS A 9 17.56 -7.27 10.21
N TRP A 10 17.73 -6.27 9.34
CA TRP A 10 17.03 -4.99 9.46
C TRP A 10 15.58 -5.06 8.98
N PHE A 11 15.28 -5.96 8.05
CA PHE A 11 13.93 -6.15 7.51
C PHE A 11 13.13 -7.25 8.21
N PHE A 12 13.75 -8.06 9.08
CA PHE A 12 13.10 -9.19 9.78
C PHE A 12 11.80 -8.84 10.53
N ASN A 13 11.71 -7.62 11.09
CA ASN A 13 10.54 -7.17 11.86
C ASN A 13 9.61 -6.22 11.08
N ILE A 14 9.74 -6.16 9.75
CA ILE A 14 8.92 -5.29 8.90
C ILE A 14 7.85 -6.15 8.22
N PRO A 15 6.55 -5.93 8.51
CA PRO A 15 5.46 -6.65 7.85
C PRO A 15 5.46 -6.36 6.34
N ASN A 16 5.07 -7.35 5.52
CA ASN A 16 5.03 -7.27 4.05
C ASN A 16 6.39 -6.97 3.39
N SER A 17 7.50 -7.22 4.08
CA SER A 17 8.84 -7.06 3.48
C SER A 17 9.24 -8.22 2.56
N GLN A 18 8.41 -9.26 2.43
CA GLN A 18 8.68 -10.44 1.61
C GLN A 18 8.66 -10.12 0.10
N ASP A 19 7.84 -9.14 -0.30
CA ASP A 19 7.68 -8.75 -1.70
C ASP A 19 8.84 -7.89 -2.24
N ILE A 20 9.67 -7.33 -1.35
CA ILE A 20 10.82 -6.51 -1.73
C ILE A 20 12.03 -7.40 -2.05
N SER A 21 12.60 -7.23 -3.24
CA SER A 21 13.79 -7.97 -3.67
C SER A 21 15.00 -7.73 -2.76
N MET A 22 15.89 -8.73 -2.70
CA MET A 22 17.03 -8.70 -1.77
C MET A 22 18.03 -7.58 -2.10
N ASP A 23 18.24 -7.29 -3.38
CA ASP A 23 19.12 -6.21 -3.83
C ASP A 23 18.58 -4.83 -3.42
N THR A 24 17.27 -4.61 -3.54
CA THR A 24 16.62 -3.37 -3.11
C THR A 24 16.71 -3.19 -1.59
N LYS A 25 16.51 -4.25 -0.80
CA LYS A 25 16.73 -4.23 0.66
C LYS A 25 18.15 -3.83 1.02
N MET A 26 19.14 -4.32 0.26
CA MET A 26 20.55 -3.99 0.46
C MET A 26 20.87 -2.53 0.13
N ASP A 27 20.29 -1.97 -0.94
CA ASP A 27 20.48 -0.57 -1.31
C ASP A 27 19.87 0.40 -0.29
N ILE A 28 18.63 0.14 0.16
CA ILE A 28 17.98 0.90 1.23
C ILE A 28 18.85 0.89 2.49
N CYS A 29 19.32 -0.29 2.92
CA CYS A 29 20.20 -0.41 4.07
C CYS A 29 21.47 0.43 3.91
N ASN A 30 22.04 0.48 2.70
CA ASN A 30 23.26 1.23 2.43
C ASN A 30 23.01 2.75 2.43
N LYS A 31 21.92 3.20 1.81
CA LYS A 31 21.49 4.60 1.76
C LYS A 31 21.14 5.12 3.15
N VAL A 32 20.34 4.39 3.91
CA VAL A 32 20.00 4.73 5.29
C VAL A 32 21.26 4.75 6.16
N ALA A 33 22.14 3.75 6.05
CA ALA A 33 23.38 3.73 6.80
C ALA A 33 24.25 4.97 6.52
N LYS A 34 24.39 5.37 5.25
CA LYS A 34 25.15 6.58 4.89
C LYS A 34 24.51 7.85 5.46
N LYS A 35 23.19 8.02 5.33
CA LYS A 35 22.46 9.16 5.91
C LYS A 35 22.54 9.20 7.43
N SER A 36 22.40 8.05 8.10
CA SER A 36 22.54 7.93 9.55
C SER A 36 23.94 8.33 10.02
N ILE A 37 24.99 7.94 9.29
CA ILE A 37 26.37 8.33 9.59
C ILE A 37 26.55 9.85 9.41
N THR A 38 26.05 10.42 8.31
CA THR A 38 26.12 11.87 8.10
C THR A 38 25.36 12.64 9.19
N LEU A 39 24.14 12.21 9.52
CA LEU A 39 23.32 12.82 10.58
C LEU A 39 24.02 12.74 11.94
N PHE A 40 24.65 11.61 12.25
CA PHE A 40 25.42 11.43 13.48
C PHE A 40 26.54 12.47 13.59
N PHE A 41 27.38 12.61 12.56
CA PHE A 41 28.50 13.56 12.59
C PHE A 41 28.03 15.01 12.64
N LEU A 42 26.94 15.35 11.93
CA LEU A 42 26.39 16.70 11.96
C LEU A 42 25.82 17.05 13.34
N LEU A 43 25.07 16.13 13.95
CA LEU A 43 24.57 16.29 15.33
C LEU A 43 25.72 16.43 16.31
N LEU A 44 26.77 15.61 16.17
CA LEU A 44 27.96 15.68 17.01
C LEU A 44 28.66 17.04 16.90
N VAL A 45 28.81 17.59 15.68
CA VAL A 45 29.41 18.92 15.48
C VAL A 45 28.55 20.02 16.11
N VAL A 46 27.24 19.97 15.91
CA VAL A 46 26.30 20.93 16.52
C VAL A 46 26.36 20.86 18.04
N GLU A 47 26.36 19.66 18.61
CA GLU A 47 26.48 19.43 20.05
C GLU A 47 27.80 19.98 20.60
N CYS A 48 28.92 19.73 19.92
CA CYS A 48 30.22 20.31 20.29
C CYS A 48 30.21 21.84 20.26
N ILE A 49 29.58 22.46 19.26
CA ILE A 49 29.46 23.93 19.17
C ILE A 49 28.60 24.47 20.32
N LEU A 50 27.47 23.81 20.62
CA LEU A 50 26.59 24.20 21.73
C LEU A 50 27.32 24.10 23.08
N LEU A 51 28.05 23.02 23.31
CA LEU A 51 28.86 22.85 24.53
C LEU A 51 29.96 23.89 24.62
N PHE A 52 30.61 24.22 23.51
CA PHE A 52 31.63 25.27 23.47
C PHE A 52 31.06 26.63 23.87
N ILE A 53 29.89 26.98 23.34
CA ILE A 53 29.22 28.26 23.64
C ILE A 53 28.73 28.27 25.10
N LEU A 54 28.05 27.21 25.56
CA LEU A 54 27.48 27.14 26.91
C LEU A 54 28.54 27.18 28.01
N THR A 55 29.69 26.53 27.77
CA THR A 55 30.78 26.42 28.75
C THR A 55 31.93 27.39 28.48
N LYS A 56 31.80 28.26 27.47
CA LYS A 56 32.85 29.18 27.00
C LYS A 56 34.19 28.45 26.73
N GLY A 57 34.11 27.20 26.31
CA GLY A 57 35.27 26.35 26.03
C GLY A 57 35.91 25.66 27.25
N GLU A 58 35.40 25.87 28.48
CA GLU A 58 35.98 25.28 29.70
C GLU A 58 36.06 23.75 29.62
N ILE A 59 35.02 23.09 29.08
CA ILE A 59 35.00 21.63 28.88
C ILE A 59 36.18 21.17 28.01
N PHE A 60 36.45 21.84 26.89
CA PHE A 60 37.52 21.46 25.98
C PHE A 60 38.91 21.73 26.58
N THR A 61 39.05 22.77 27.42
CA THR A 61 40.29 23.00 28.17
C THR A 61 40.52 21.92 29.23
N LEU A 62 39.46 21.45 29.89
CA LEU A 62 39.53 20.35 30.86
C LEU A 62 39.95 19.04 30.18
N GLU A 63 39.40 18.75 28.99
CA GLU A 63 39.81 17.61 28.17
C GLU A 63 41.27 17.71 27.74
N ALA A 64 41.72 18.86 27.24
CA ALA A 64 43.11 19.07 26.84
C ALA A 64 44.08 18.92 28.02
N ASN A 65 43.70 19.46 29.18
CA ASN A 65 44.47 19.33 30.42
C ASN A 65 44.51 17.87 30.91
N PHE A 66 43.44 17.12 30.75
CA PHE A 66 43.40 15.70 31.05
C PHE A 66 44.35 14.92 30.12
N ILE A 67 44.29 15.13 28.80
CA ILE A 67 45.19 14.48 27.83
C ILE A 67 46.65 14.81 28.14
N ASN A 68 46.94 16.08 28.44
CA ASN A 68 48.28 16.54 28.81
C ASN A 68 48.74 15.98 30.17
N GLY A 69 47.82 15.85 31.13
CA GLY A 69 48.07 15.29 32.46
C GLY A 69 48.34 13.79 32.40
N VAL A 70 47.60 13.04 31.59
CA VAL A 70 47.80 11.60 31.40
C VAL A 70 49.09 11.31 30.62
N SER A 71 49.44 12.15 29.64
CA SER A 71 50.74 12.07 28.96
C SER A 71 51.92 12.13 29.94
N LYS A 72 51.76 12.84 31.07
CA LYS A 72 52.80 13.00 32.09
C LYS A 72 52.81 11.95 33.22
N SER A 73 51.70 11.25 33.52
CA SER A 73 51.55 10.55 34.82
C SER A 73 51.55 9.02 34.85
N ILE A 74 51.60 8.27 33.73
CA ILE A 74 51.36 6.80 33.75
C ILE A 74 52.49 5.97 33.08
N TYR A 75 53.22 5.20 33.91
CA TYR A 75 54.47 4.46 33.61
C TYR A 75 54.34 2.91 33.54
N THR A 76 53.28 2.33 32.94
CA THR A 76 53.16 0.83 32.87
C THR A 76 52.67 0.28 31.54
N THR A 77 52.99 -1.00 31.27
CA THR A 77 52.83 -1.74 30.00
C THR A 77 51.38 -1.86 29.50
N ASN A 78 50.38 -1.66 30.35
CA ASN A 78 48.95 -1.63 29.98
C ASN A 78 48.45 -0.21 29.57
N ARG A 79 49.40 0.70 29.31
CA ARG A 79 49.27 2.15 29.02
C ARG A 79 48.08 2.54 28.16
N TYR A 80 47.98 1.93 26.99
CA TYR A 80 47.00 2.33 25.96
C TYR A 80 45.60 1.78 26.25
N ARG A 81 45.51 0.66 26.99
CA ARG A 81 44.22 0.06 27.35
C ARG A 81 43.50 0.87 28.43
N LEU A 82 44.22 1.29 29.48
CA LEU A 82 43.63 2.10 30.55
C LEU A 82 43.28 3.51 30.07
N LEU A 83 44.14 4.13 29.26
CA LEU A 83 43.87 5.44 28.67
C LEU A 83 42.67 5.42 27.72
N GLY A 84 42.54 4.39 26.89
CA GLY A 84 41.39 4.21 26.02
C GLY A 84 40.07 4.07 26.78
N LEU A 85 40.07 3.38 27.93
CA LEU A 85 38.89 3.21 28.78
C LEU A 85 38.43 4.52 29.43
N ILE A 86 39.36 5.29 30.01
CA ILE A 86 39.00 6.55 30.67
C ILE A 86 38.57 7.60 29.65
N GLY A 87 39.28 7.69 28.52
CA GLY A 87 38.88 8.57 27.41
C GLY A 87 37.50 8.19 26.87
N GLY A 88 37.24 6.91 26.64
CA GLY A 88 35.92 6.44 26.21
C GLY A 88 34.79 6.78 27.19
N LEU A 89 35.04 6.76 28.49
CA LEU A 89 34.05 7.11 29.52
C LEU A 89 33.69 8.60 29.52
N ILE A 90 34.68 9.47 29.29
CA ILE A 90 34.50 10.93 29.24
C ILE A 90 33.70 11.35 28.01
N PHE A 91 33.94 10.72 26.85
CA PHE A 91 33.21 11.01 25.61
C PHE A 91 31.86 10.28 25.47
N LEU A 92 31.57 9.31 26.35
CA LEU A 92 30.33 8.54 26.30
C LEU A 92 29.05 9.40 26.35
N PRO A 93 28.94 10.43 27.20
CA PRO A 93 27.75 11.28 27.27
C PRO A 93 27.56 12.11 25.98
N LEU A 94 28.66 12.61 25.41
CA LEU A 94 28.68 13.39 24.15
C LEU A 94 28.25 12.54 22.94
N ILE A 95 28.59 11.26 22.95
CA ILE A 95 28.27 10.35 21.85
C ILE A 95 26.87 9.73 22.03
N GLY A 96 26.40 9.59 23.28
CA GLY A 96 25.16 8.89 23.60
C GLY A 96 23.92 9.51 22.94
N LEU A 97 23.77 10.83 23.03
CA LEU A 97 22.60 11.53 22.50
C LEU A 97 22.51 11.44 20.95
N PRO A 98 23.57 11.75 20.18
CA PRO A 98 23.57 11.56 18.73
C PRO A 98 23.32 10.11 18.32
N LEU A 99 23.83 9.15 19.09
CA LEU A 99 23.68 7.72 18.80
C LEU A 99 22.23 7.24 19.00
N ILE A 100 21.55 7.69 20.06
CA ILE A 100 20.13 7.39 20.28
C ILE A 100 19.27 8.00 19.16
N ILE A 101 19.49 9.28 18.84
CA ILE A 101 18.73 9.99 17.79
C ILE A 101 18.92 9.29 16.44
N THR A 102 20.15 8.91 16.11
CA THR A 102 20.46 8.23 14.84
C THR A 102 19.89 6.82 14.77
N LEU A 103 19.80 6.09 15.89
CA LEU A 103 19.11 4.80 15.96
C LEU A 103 17.59 4.94 15.72
N ILE A 104 16.96 5.95 16.32
CA ILE A 104 15.53 6.24 16.11
C ILE A 104 15.29 6.63 14.65
N TYR A 105 16.10 7.54 14.11
CA TYR A 105 16.06 7.95 12.70
C TYR A 105 16.20 6.74 11.77
N LYS A 106 17.19 5.87 12.02
CA LYS A 106 17.40 4.65 11.23
C LYS A 106 16.14 3.78 11.21
N ASN A 107 15.56 3.49 12.37
CA ASN A 107 14.38 2.63 12.47
C ASN A 107 13.17 3.24 11.75
N LYS A 108 12.94 4.55 11.93
CA LYS A 108 11.86 5.27 11.26
C LYS A 108 12.09 5.35 9.75
N SER A 109 13.31 5.61 9.30
CA SER A 109 13.65 5.75 7.88
C SER A 109 13.52 4.42 7.15
N ILE A 110 13.97 3.30 7.72
CA ILE A 110 13.81 1.99 7.07
C ILE A 110 12.33 1.63 6.94
N LYS A 111 11.53 1.85 8.01
CA LYS A 111 10.07 1.63 7.95
C LYS A 111 9.38 2.53 6.92
N SER A 112 9.75 3.81 6.87
CA SER A 112 9.20 4.75 5.91
C SER A 112 9.61 4.42 4.48
N GLU A 113 10.87 4.05 4.24
CA GLU A 113 11.38 3.75 2.90
C GLU A 113 10.83 2.39 2.42
N ALA A 114 10.69 1.41 3.31
CA ALA A 114 9.98 0.16 3.01
C ALA A 114 8.48 0.39 2.74
N SER A 115 7.79 1.18 3.58
CA SER A 115 6.37 1.50 3.37
C SER A 115 6.15 2.34 2.12
N ASN A 116 7.05 3.26 1.79
CA ASN A 116 6.98 4.06 0.56
C ASN A 116 7.31 3.23 -0.68
N LEU A 117 8.12 2.17 -0.54
CA LEU A 117 8.35 1.22 -1.63
C LEU A 117 7.21 0.24 -1.77
N ILE A 118 6.58 -0.22 -0.68
CA ILE A 118 5.37 -1.05 -0.76
C ILE A 118 4.23 -0.22 -1.35
N LYS A 119 3.95 0.97 -0.80
CA LYS A 119 3.01 1.92 -1.41
C LYS A 119 3.45 2.33 -2.81
N GLY A 120 4.75 2.38 -3.07
CA GLY A 120 5.31 2.68 -4.38
C GLY A 120 5.19 1.53 -5.35
N MET A 121 5.15 0.28 -4.91
CA MET A 121 4.91 -0.94 -5.67
C MET A 121 3.41 -1.19 -5.83
N ASP A 122 2.59 -0.77 -4.88
CA ASP A 122 1.13 -0.68 -4.99
C ASP A 122 0.79 0.42 -5.99
N ASN A 123 1.41 1.61 -5.84
CA ASN A 123 1.26 2.74 -6.75
C ASN A 123 1.96 2.52 -8.08
N MET A 124 2.98 1.66 -8.18
CA MET A 124 3.62 1.25 -9.44
C MET A 124 2.93 0.01 -10.00
N GLY A 125 2.17 -0.75 -9.23
CA GLY A 125 1.14 -1.67 -9.76
C GLY A 125 -0.04 -0.87 -10.33
N ILE A 126 -0.40 0.24 -9.67
CA ILE A 126 -1.39 1.21 -10.13
C ILE A 126 -0.83 2.05 -11.29
N ASP A 127 0.44 2.47 -11.28
CA ASP A 127 1.10 3.30 -12.31
C ASP A 127 1.71 2.44 -13.43
N GLU A 128 2.00 1.16 -13.26
CA GLU A 128 2.27 0.22 -14.37
C GLU A 128 0.94 -0.17 -15.04
N GLN A 129 -0.18 -0.07 -14.31
CA GLN A 129 -1.52 0.02 -14.89
C GLN A 129 -1.85 1.41 -15.48
N LEU A 130 -1.26 2.52 -14.98
CA LEU A 130 -1.57 3.90 -15.43
C LEU A 130 -0.55 4.52 -16.40
N SER A 131 0.65 3.94 -16.56
CA SER A 131 1.83 4.56 -17.18
C SER A 131 2.75 3.54 -17.87
N ARG A 132 2.26 2.86 -18.91
CA ARG A 132 3.13 2.59 -20.06
C ARG A 132 3.28 3.86 -20.90
N ASP A 133 4.52 4.05 -21.37
CA ASP A 133 5.11 5.11 -22.20
C ASP A 133 4.28 5.62 -23.41
N PRO A 134 4.34 6.93 -23.76
CA PRO A 134 3.28 7.74 -24.34
C PRO A 134 3.42 8.04 -25.85
N ASN A 135 4.12 7.21 -26.63
CA ASN A 135 4.21 7.35 -28.10
C ASN A 135 3.72 6.11 -28.89
N LYS A 136 2.86 5.30 -28.27
CA LYS A 136 2.09 4.29 -29.00
C LYS A 136 0.67 4.32 -28.44
N GLU A 137 -0.24 5.00 -29.14
CA GLU A 137 -1.67 4.82 -28.96
C GLU A 137 -1.97 3.33 -29.05
N ASN A 138 -2.21 2.72 -27.90
CA ASN A 138 -3.08 1.56 -27.73
C ASN A 138 -3.73 1.76 -26.37
N LYS A 139 -4.64 2.74 -26.31
CA LYS A 139 -5.60 2.89 -25.23
C LYS A 139 -6.27 1.51 -25.12
N GLU A 140 -5.99 0.76 -24.05
CA GLU A 140 -6.65 -0.53 -23.89
C GLU A 140 -8.15 -0.26 -23.86
N ASP A 141 -8.86 -0.88 -24.79
CA ASP A 141 -10.29 -0.66 -24.92
C ASP A 141 -10.96 -1.05 -23.59
N ILE A 142 -11.81 -0.16 -23.09
CA ILE A 142 -12.63 -0.42 -21.91
C ILE A 142 -13.98 -1.02 -22.32
N LEU A 143 -14.54 -1.84 -21.44
CA LEU A 143 -15.91 -2.32 -21.58
C LEU A 143 -16.89 -1.16 -21.42
N HIS A 144 -17.94 -1.19 -22.23
CA HIS A 144 -19.03 -0.23 -22.20
C HIS A 144 -20.26 -0.85 -21.54
N PHE A 145 -20.94 -0.07 -20.70
CA PHE A 145 -22.17 -0.49 -20.02
C PHE A 145 -23.22 0.60 -20.14
N ASP A 146 -24.37 0.24 -20.68
CA ASP A 146 -25.59 1.05 -20.69
C ASP A 146 -26.35 0.86 -19.38
N ASN A 147 -26.28 -0.34 -18.79
CA ASN A 147 -26.98 -0.71 -17.57
C ASN A 147 -26.00 -0.89 -16.38
N ILE A 148 -26.20 -0.13 -15.32
CA ILE A 148 -25.39 -0.21 -14.10
C ILE A 148 -25.51 -1.57 -13.39
N ASN A 149 -26.70 -2.16 -13.30
CA ASN A 149 -26.89 -3.45 -12.62
C ASN A 149 -26.20 -4.59 -13.38
N PHE A 150 -26.15 -4.53 -14.71
CA PHE A 150 -25.32 -5.45 -15.49
C PHE A 150 -23.83 -5.25 -15.21
N LYS A 151 -23.37 -3.99 -15.17
CA LYS A 151 -21.98 -3.66 -14.79
C LYS A 151 -21.64 -4.20 -13.41
N LEU A 152 -22.52 -4.06 -12.41
CA LEU A 152 -22.33 -4.58 -11.07
C LEU A 152 -22.21 -6.11 -11.06
N ALA A 153 -23.03 -6.82 -11.84
CA ALA A 153 -22.91 -8.27 -11.99
C ALA A 153 -21.57 -8.69 -12.61
N ILE A 154 -21.05 -7.92 -13.57
CA ILE A 154 -19.71 -8.15 -14.13
C ILE A 154 -18.61 -7.87 -13.10
N ILE A 155 -18.74 -6.80 -12.31
CA ILE A 155 -17.79 -6.49 -11.23
C ILE A 155 -17.83 -7.60 -10.17
N GLN A 156 -19.00 -8.15 -9.84
CA GLN A 156 -19.11 -9.27 -8.91
C GLN A 156 -18.16 -10.41 -9.30
N VAL A 157 -18.31 -10.88 -10.54
CA VAL A 157 -17.52 -11.99 -11.08
C VAL A 157 -16.04 -11.64 -11.12
N LEU A 158 -15.67 -10.47 -11.65
CA LEU A 158 -14.27 -10.12 -11.85
C LEU A 158 -13.54 -9.79 -10.53
N MET A 159 -14.19 -9.07 -9.62
CA MET A 159 -13.57 -8.56 -8.40
C MET A 159 -13.61 -9.56 -7.25
N TYR A 160 -14.76 -10.20 -7.01
CA TYR A 160 -14.95 -11.04 -5.82
C TYR A 160 -14.76 -12.52 -6.12
N ASP A 161 -15.31 -13.01 -7.23
CA ASP A 161 -15.24 -14.44 -7.55
C ASP A 161 -13.87 -14.82 -8.14
N LEU A 162 -13.44 -14.10 -9.19
CA LEU A 162 -12.21 -14.39 -9.93
C LEU A 162 -10.99 -13.63 -9.40
N LYS A 163 -11.19 -12.52 -8.67
CA LYS A 163 -10.13 -11.66 -8.11
C LYS A 163 -9.15 -11.14 -9.19
N LEU A 164 -9.68 -10.80 -10.36
CA LEU A 164 -8.94 -10.22 -11.48
C LEU A 164 -9.04 -8.69 -11.53
N LEU A 165 -10.00 -8.10 -10.80
CA LEU A 165 -10.19 -6.66 -10.70
C LEU A 165 -9.77 -6.18 -9.31
N GLU A 166 -8.55 -5.65 -9.22
CA GLU A 166 -7.92 -5.17 -7.97
C GLU A 166 -7.69 -3.65 -8.00
N PRO A 167 -7.69 -2.98 -6.83
CA PRO A 167 -7.91 -3.54 -5.50
C PRO A 167 -9.38 -3.95 -5.25
N ARG A 168 -9.60 -4.96 -4.40
CA ARG A 168 -10.94 -5.35 -3.94
C ARG A 168 -11.57 -4.17 -3.20
N PHE A 169 -12.79 -3.80 -3.59
CA PHE A 169 -13.57 -2.83 -2.85
C PHE A 169 -14.19 -3.49 -1.61
N ASP A 170 -14.13 -2.80 -0.48
CA ASP A 170 -14.76 -3.21 0.76
C ASP A 170 -15.32 -1.97 1.45
N ILE A 171 -16.62 -1.95 1.69
CA ILE A 171 -17.33 -0.77 2.19
C ILE A 171 -16.84 -0.35 3.59
N TYR A 172 -16.44 -1.30 4.43
CA TYR A 172 -15.93 -1.00 5.77
C TYR A 172 -14.55 -0.39 5.72
N ASP A 173 -13.68 -0.86 4.84
CA ASP A 173 -12.35 -0.26 4.63
C ASP A 173 -12.44 1.08 3.89
N PHE A 174 -13.38 1.21 2.96
CA PHE A 174 -13.68 2.47 2.27
C PHE A 174 -14.19 3.53 3.26
N ALA A 175 -15.12 3.17 4.15
CA ALA A 175 -15.67 4.06 5.17
C ALA A 175 -14.58 4.61 6.11
N LYS A 176 -13.59 3.81 6.52
CA LYS A 176 -12.47 4.25 7.36
C LYS A 176 -11.59 5.32 6.70
N GLN A 177 -11.52 5.31 5.37
CA GLN A 177 -10.66 6.20 4.58
C GLN A 177 -11.40 7.41 4.02
N TYR A 178 -12.73 7.40 4.06
CA TYR A 178 -13.56 8.45 3.51
C TYR A 178 -13.50 9.71 4.38
N THR A 179 -13.18 10.87 3.78
CA THR A 179 -12.96 12.12 4.52
C THR A 179 -14.05 13.17 4.32
N ARG A 180 -15.06 12.90 3.49
CA ARG A 180 -16.11 13.87 3.12
C ARG A 180 -17.41 13.70 3.93
N GLY A 181 -17.35 12.97 5.03
CA GLY A 181 -18.48 12.68 5.91
C GLY A 181 -18.35 11.28 6.50
N ASP A 182 -19.31 10.91 7.34
CA ASP A 182 -19.43 9.56 7.87
C ASP A 182 -20.25 8.71 6.89
N ILE A 183 -19.82 7.46 6.69
CA ILE A 183 -20.58 6.46 5.94
C ILE A 183 -21.28 5.55 6.94
N ASP A 184 -22.61 5.53 6.87
CA ASP A 184 -23.42 4.57 7.61
C ASP A 184 -23.34 3.21 6.92
N THR A 185 -22.61 2.28 7.54
CA THR A 185 -22.45 0.91 7.02
C THR A 185 -23.52 -0.05 7.50
N ASP A 186 -24.55 0.43 8.21
CA ASP A 186 -25.70 -0.37 8.68
C ASP A 186 -26.99 0.02 7.94
N THR A 187 -26.87 0.82 6.87
CA THR A 187 -28.00 1.33 6.09
C THR A 187 -28.64 0.28 5.18
N CYS A 188 -29.97 0.37 5.04
CA CYS A 188 -30.77 -0.36 4.05
C CYS A 188 -31.00 0.47 2.77
N THR A 189 -30.24 1.54 2.54
CA THR A 189 -30.33 2.38 1.33
C THR A 189 -28.97 2.53 0.65
N ILE A 190 -28.96 2.96 -0.61
CA ILE A 190 -27.73 3.11 -1.41
C ILE A 190 -26.75 4.06 -0.73
N ILE A 191 -25.53 3.58 -0.50
CA ILE A 191 -24.39 4.42 -0.16
C ILE A 191 -23.86 5.05 -1.44
N GLU A 192 -24.24 6.31 -1.68
CA GLU A 192 -23.89 7.06 -2.88
C GLU A 192 -22.38 7.06 -3.21
N PRO A 193 -21.46 7.26 -2.25
CA PRO A 193 -20.02 7.12 -2.53
C PRO A 193 -19.61 5.75 -3.10
N ALA A 194 -20.23 4.66 -2.64
CA ALA A 194 -19.90 3.30 -3.07
C ALA A 194 -20.42 3.02 -4.48
N ILE A 195 -21.69 3.34 -4.77
CA ILE A 195 -22.22 3.14 -6.13
C ILE A 195 -21.50 4.01 -7.16
N ASN A 196 -21.10 5.23 -6.80
CA ASN A 196 -20.38 6.12 -7.71
C ASN A 196 -18.97 5.62 -8.00
N PHE A 197 -18.29 4.99 -7.04
CA PHE A 197 -17.03 4.28 -7.29
C PHE A 197 -17.21 3.22 -8.39
N PHE A 198 -18.25 2.37 -8.29
CA PHE A 198 -18.47 1.33 -9.30
C PHE A 198 -18.94 1.87 -10.65
N LYS A 199 -19.69 2.99 -10.69
CA LYS A 199 -20.03 3.69 -11.94
C LYS A 199 -18.78 4.18 -12.65
N GLU A 200 -17.80 4.73 -11.93
CA GLU A 200 -16.56 5.28 -12.48
C GLU A 200 -15.49 4.21 -12.78
N LEU A 201 -15.56 3.05 -12.13
CA LEU A 201 -14.59 1.97 -12.29
C LEU A 201 -14.53 1.49 -13.75
N ALA A 202 -13.39 1.73 -14.42
CA ALA A 202 -13.14 1.25 -15.77
C ALA A 202 -12.76 -0.23 -15.75
N ILE A 203 -13.36 -1.03 -16.64
CA ILE A 203 -13.09 -2.47 -16.74
C ILE A 203 -12.42 -2.74 -18.11
N PRO A 204 -11.18 -3.23 -18.16
CA PRO A 204 -10.50 -3.55 -19.41
C PRO A 204 -11.22 -4.64 -20.20
N LYS A 205 -11.34 -4.49 -21.54
CA LYS A 205 -11.92 -5.53 -22.42
C LYS A 205 -11.17 -6.85 -22.36
N SER A 206 -9.88 -6.84 -22.02
CA SER A 206 -9.07 -8.05 -21.83
C SER A 206 -9.61 -9.00 -20.76
N LEU A 207 -10.43 -8.50 -19.83
CA LEU A 207 -11.06 -9.30 -18.78
C LEU A 207 -12.35 -10.00 -19.23
N ALA A 208 -12.99 -9.53 -20.30
CA ALA A 208 -14.28 -10.07 -20.76
C ALA A 208 -14.26 -11.55 -21.12
N PRO A 209 -13.19 -12.11 -21.73
CA PRO A 209 -13.10 -13.55 -22.00
C PRO A 209 -13.09 -14.45 -20.76
N TYR A 210 -12.80 -13.92 -19.56
CA TYR A 210 -12.78 -14.73 -18.33
C TYR A 210 -14.18 -14.96 -17.74
N ILE A 211 -15.19 -14.25 -18.24
CA ILE A 211 -16.55 -14.31 -17.70
C ILE A 211 -17.32 -15.39 -18.45
N GLU A 212 -17.48 -16.55 -17.80
CA GLU A 212 -18.24 -17.67 -18.35
C GLU A 212 -19.65 -17.79 -17.77
N THR A 213 -19.82 -17.38 -16.51
CA THR A 213 -21.09 -17.46 -15.78
C THR A 213 -21.33 -16.17 -15.00
N ILE A 214 -22.58 -15.71 -15.00
CA ILE A 214 -23.07 -14.65 -14.12
C ILE A 214 -24.07 -15.28 -13.15
N TYR A 215 -23.97 -14.92 -11.87
CA TYR A 215 -24.92 -15.34 -10.84
C TYR A 215 -25.28 -14.12 -9.98
N MET A 216 -26.44 -13.52 -10.23
CA MET A 216 -26.99 -12.47 -9.39
C MET A 216 -27.72 -13.09 -8.21
N ASP A 217 -27.36 -12.69 -6.99
CA ASP A 217 -27.97 -13.15 -5.75
C ASP A 217 -27.97 -12.00 -4.73
N GLY A 218 -29.01 -11.94 -3.90
CA GLY A 218 -29.17 -10.92 -2.87
C GLY A 218 -27.94 -10.81 -1.96
N GLY A 219 -27.29 -11.93 -1.64
CA GLY A 219 -26.12 -12.01 -0.77
C GLY A 219 -24.77 -11.74 -1.44
N ASN A 220 -24.74 -11.34 -2.71
CA ASN A 220 -23.48 -11.05 -3.40
C ASN A 220 -22.74 -9.86 -2.76
N ASP A 221 -21.40 -9.98 -2.65
CA ASP A 221 -20.52 -8.94 -2.11
C ASP A 221 -20.77 -7.57 -2.75
N ILE A 222 -20.96 -7.51 -4.07
CA ILE A 222 -21.14 -6.22 -4.77
C ILE A 222 -22.35 -5.44 -4.24
N TYR A 223 -23.45 -6.12 -3.93
CA TYR A 223 -24.67 -5.48 -3.44
C TYR A 223 -24.51 -5.10 -1.97
N MET A 224 -23.91 -5.98 -1.15
CA MET A 224 -23.57 -5.69 0.26
C MET A 224 -22.58 -4.53 0.41
N ASN A 225 -21.76 -4.24 -0.61
CA ASN A 225 -20.88 -3.07 -0.60
C ASN A 225 -21.59 -1.76 -0.94
N ILE A 226 -22.80 -1.81 -1.53
CA ILE A 226 -23.59 -0.64 -1.92
C ILE A 226 -24.71 -0.38 -0.91
N ILE A 227 -25.36 -1.45 -0.43
CA ILE A 227 -26.40 -1.45 0.58
C ILE A 227 -26.08 -2.58 1.58
N PRO A 228 -25.32 -2.31 2.65
CA PRO A 228 -24.81 -3.35 3.56
C PRO A 228 -25.89 -4.15 4.30
N ALA A 229 -27.04 -3.54 4.56
CA ALA A 229 -28.18 -4.20 5.20
C ALA A 229 -29.33 -4.48 4.21
N TRP A 230 -29.02 -4.72 2.93
CA TRP A 230 -30.02 -5.10 1.95
C TRP A 230 -30.53 -6.52 2.20
N ASP A 231 -31.84 -6.69 2.18
CA ASP A 231 -32.50 -7.98 2.39
C ASP A 231 -32.80 -8.73 1.08
N GLY A 232 -32.60 -8.08 -0.07
CA GLY A 232 -32.85 -8.68 -1.38
C GLY A 232 -34.33 -8.70 -1.81
N GLU A 233 -35.24 -8.09 -1.04
CA GLU A 233 -36.68 -8.17 -1.29
C GLU A 233 -37.22 -7.12 -2.28
N ASP A 234 -36.42 -6.08 -2.58
CA ASP A 234 -36.79 -5.02 -3.52
C ASP A 234 -36.20 -5.20 -4.93
N ASP A 235 -36.57 -4.30 -5.84
CA ASP A 235 -36.14 -4.31 -7.25
C ASP A 235 -34.88 -3.46 -7.51
N CYS A 236 -34.14 -3.06 -6.47
CA CYS A 236 -33.04 -2.10 -6.58
C CYS A 236 -31.97 -2.55 -7.60
N PHE A 237 -31.63 -3.83 -7.57
CA PHE A 237 -30.60 -4.42 -8.43
C PHE A 237 -31.15 -5.25 -9.60
N ASP A 238 -32.45 -5.14 -9.90
CA ASP A 238 -33.07 -5.84 -11.03
C ASP A 238 -32.39 -5.49 -12.37
N LEU A 239 -32.06 -6.52 -13.15
CA LEU A 239 -31.57 -6.39 -14.53
C LEU A 239 -32.76 -6.33 -15.50
N ASN A 240 -33.48 -5.20 -15.50
CA ASN A 240 -34.69 -5.02 -16.31
C ASN A 240 -34.45 -4.55 -17.75
N GLU A 241 -33.22 -4.17 -18.08
CA GLU A 241 -32.80 -3.73 -19.42
C GLU A 241 -31.35 -4.15 -19.68
N ILE A 242 -31.06 -4.68 -20.86
CA ILE A 242 -29.69 -4.98 -21.29
C ILE A 242 -29.61 -4.88 -22.80
N SER A 243 -28.53 -4.32 -23.35
CA SER A 243 -28.37 -4.23 -24.81
C SER A 243 -27.63 -5.45 -25.37
N LEU A 244 -27.93 -5.81 -26.62
CA LEU A 244 -27.15 -6.86 -27.33
C LEU A 244 -25.68 -6.46 -27.51
N SER A 245 -25.40 -5.17 -27.62
CA SER A 245 -24.03 -4.63 -27.65
C SER A 245 -23.29 -4.90 -26.36
N GLU A 246 -23.95 -4.72 -25.21
CA GLU A 246 -23.35 -5.02 -23.91
C GLU A 246 -22.96 -6.50 -23.81
N LEU A 247 -23.89 -7.41 -24.12
CA LEU A 247 -23.66 -8.85 -24.02
C LEU A 247 -22.58 -9.36 -24.99
N LYS A 248 -22.51 -8.83 -26.22
CA LYS A 248 -21.52 -9.24 -27.22
C LYS A 248 -20.07 -8.97 -26.82
N GLN A 249 -19.84 -8.15 -25.80
CA GLN A 249 -18.50 -7.91 -25.28
C GLN A 249 -17.92 -9.13 -24.56
N PHE A 250 -18.75 -10.10 -24.14
CA PHE A 250 -18.35 -11.26 -23.34
C PHE A 250 -18.40 -12.55 -24.18
N PRO A 251 -17.34 -12.86 -24.95
CA PRO A 251 -17.38 -13.95 -25.94
C PRO A 251 -17.53 -15.35 -25.34
N ASN A 252 -17.19 -15.52 -24.06
CA ASN A 252 -17.21 -16.81 -23.37
C ASN A 252 -18.36 -16.97 -22.38
N LEU A 253 -19.25 -15.97 -22.27
CA LEU A 253 -20.41 -16.02 -21.38
C LEU A 253 -21.39 -17.07 -21.90
N LYS A 254 -21.66 -18.10 -21.08
CA LYS A 254 -22.51 -19.25 -21.44
C LYS A 254 -23.75 -19.37 -20.57
N LYS A 255 -23.65 -18.97 -19.30
CA LYS A 255 -24.76 -19.06 -18.35
C LYS A 255 -24.95 -17.75 -17.59
N ALA A 256 -26.19 -17.38 -17.33
CA ALA A 256 -26.53 -16.29 -16.44
C ALA A 256 -27.73 -16.67 -15.56
N THR A 257 -27.63 -16.51 -14.25
CA THR A 257 -28.79 -16.45 -13.35
C THR A 257 -28.98 -14.98 -12.98
N ILE A 258 -30.15 -14.42 -13.28
CA ILE A 258 -30.40 -12.98 -13.20
C ILE A 258 -31.62 -12.67 -12.31
N MET A 259 -31.54 -11.56 -11.59
CA MET A 259 -32.66 -10.97 -10.88
C MET A 259 -33.37 -9.98 -11.82
N THR A 260 -34.64 -10.20 -12.13
CA THR A 260 -35.40 -9.29 -13.00
C THR A 260 -36.92 -9.52 -12.90
N SER A 261 -37.67 -8.43 -12.85
CA SER A 261 -39.13 -8.41 -13.03
C SER A 261 -39.58 -8.43 -14.50
N LYS A 262 -38.65 -8.40 -15.46
CA LYS A 262 -38.91 -8.38 -16.92
C LYS A 262 -38.26 -9.55 -17.66
N TYR A 263 -38.26 -10.73 -17.04
CA TYR A 263 -37.54 -11.91 -17.53
C TYR A 263 -37.78 -12.24 -19.01
N ASP A 264 -39.04 -12.28 -19.47
CA ASP A 264 -39.37 -12.64 -20.86
C ASP A 264 -38.70 -11.71 -21.87
N LYS A 265 -38.67 -10.40 -21.60
CA LYS A 265 -38.01 -9.38 -22.44
C LYS A 265 -36.49 -9.60 -22.46
N ILE A 266 -35.90 -9.87 -21.31
CA ILE A 266 -34.43 -9.97 -21.18
C ILE A 266 -33.92 -11.28 -21.76
N LYS A 267 -34.66 -12.36 -21.56
CA LYS A 267 -34.32 -13.70 -22.05
C LYS A 267 -34.09 -13.73 -23.55
N GLU A 268 -34.86 -12.97 -24.33
CA GLU A 268 -34.71 -12.90 -25.78
C GLU A 268 -33.29 -12.44 -26.19
N HIS A 269 -32.74 -11.43 -25.51
CA HIS A 269 -31.41 -10.90 -25.82
C HIS A 269 -30.29 -11.91 -25.53
N PHE A 270 -30.36 -12.63 -24.40
CA PHE A 270 -29.42 -13.70 -24.06
C PHE A 270 -29.52 -14.87 -25.04
N SER A 271 -30.75 -15.25 -25.42
CA SER A 271 -31.02 -16.36 -26.34
C SER A 271 -30.43 -16.11 -27.73
N MET A 272 -30.44 -14.87 -28.22
CA MET A 272 -29.82 -14.50 -29.52
C MET A 272 -28.31 -14.76 -29.57
N LEU A 273 -27.65 -14.88 -28.42
CA LEU A 273 -26.21 -15.14 -28.30
C LEU A 273 -25.92 -16.57 -27.79
N ASN A 274 -26.94 -17.45 -27.76
CA ASN A 274 -26.85 -18.81 -27.22
C ASN A 274 -26.39 -18.87 -25.75
N ILE A 275 -26.73 -17.86 -24.95
CA ILE A 275 -26.45 -17.82 -23.52
C ILE A 275 -27.64 -18.42 -22.78
N ASN A 276 -27.43 -19.44 -21.97
CA ASN A 276 -28.47 -20.01 -21.13
C ASN A 276 -28.76 -19.06 -19.97
N VAL A 277 -29.99 -18.56 -19.88
CA VAL A 277 -30.41 -17.65 -18.82
C VAL A 277 -31.51 -18.29 -17.96
N GLU A 278 -31.37 -18.13 -16.65
CA GLU A 278 -32.31 -18.58 -15.63
C GLU A 278 -32.72 -17.36 -14.79
N LEU A 279 -33.98 -17.33 -14.35
CA LEU A 279 -34.46 -16.35 -13.37
C LEU A 279 -34.04 -16.86 -11.98
N LEU A 280 -33.55 -15.96 -11.11
CA LEU A 280 -33.30 -16.26 -9.69
C LEU A 280 -34.60 -16.57 -8.95
#